data_AF-A0A3C1BXY9-F1
#
_entry.id   AF-A0A3C1BXY9-F1
#
_cell.length_a   1.000
_cell.length_b   1.000
_cell.length_c   1.000
_cell.angle_alpha   90.00
_cell.angle_beta   90.00
_cell.angle_gamma   90.00
#
_symmetry.space_group_name_H-M   'P 1'
#
loop_
_entity.id
_entity.type
_entity.pdbx_description
1 polymer ?
#
loop_
_entity_poly.entity_id
_entity_poly.type
_entity_poly.pdbx_seq_one_letter_code
_entity_poly.pdbx_strand_id
1 'polypeptide(L)' 'MSVLFAIFLFSMLIFVHELGHFAAAKLSGVQVNEFSMFMGPALWSKKIGETLYSIR' A
#
# COMPACT_ATOMS: atom_id res chain seq x y z
N MET A 1 -8.62 23.65 10.23
CA MET A 1 -8.37 22.41 10.99
C MET A 1 -9.06 21.19 10.40
N SER A 2 -10.33 21.27 9.99
CA SER A 2 -11.11 20.11 9.52
C SER A 2 -10.58 19.44 8.24
N VAL A 3 -10.07 20.22 7.29
CA VAL A 3 -9.54 19.70 6.01
C VAL A 3 -8.27 18.87 6.22
N LEU A 4 -7.36 19.30 7.10
CA LEU A 4 -6.15 18.54 7.44
C LEU A 4 -6.51 17.19 8.09
N PHE A 5 -7.50 17.20 8.98
CA PHE A 5 -8.02 15.97 9.58
C PHE A 5 -8.64 15.03 8.54
N ALA A 6 -9.40 15.57 7.58
CA ALA A 6 -10.00 14.79 6.51
C ALA A 6 -8.94 14.14 5.61
N ILE A 7 -7.91 14.89 5.20
CA ILE A 7 -6.79 14.37 4.40
C ILE A 7 -6.06 13.25 5.15
N PHE A 8 -5.78 13.45 6.45
CA PHE A 8 -5.12 12.44 7.27
C PHE A 8 -5.94 11.15 7.39
N LEU A 9 -7.24 11.27 7.65
CA LEU A 9 -8.16 10.12 7.75
C LEU A 9 -8.28 9.37 6.42
N PHE A 10 -8.39 10.09 5.29
CA PHE A 10 -8.43 9.46 3.97
C PHE A 10 -7.13 8.74 3.63
N SER A 11 -5.98 9.36 3.89
CA SER A 11 -4.68 8.71 3.67
C SER A 11 -4.53 7.45 4.52
N MET A 12 -4.95 7.48 5.78
CA MET A 12 -4.93 6.30 6.67
C MET A 12 -5.90 5.21 6.19
N LEU A 13 -7.10 5.58 5.74
CA LEU A 13 -8.10 4.65 5.23
C LEU A 13 -7.60 3.93 3.97
N ILE A 14 -7.05 4.68 3.01
CA ILE A 14 -6.48 4.12 1.77
C ILE A 14 -5.31 3.19 2.09
N PHE A 15 -4.43 3.58 3.02
CA PHE A 15 -3.32 2.76 3.48
C PHE A 15 -3.80 1.40 4.03
N VAL A 16 -4.79 1.40 4.92
CA VAL A 16 -5.34 0.15 5.48
C VAL A 16 -6.08 -0.67 4.41
N HIS A 17 -6.77 -0.02 3.48
CA HIS A 17 -7.48 -0.69 2.38
C HIS A 17 -6.54 -1.48 1.47
N GLU A 18 -5.46 -0.85 0.99
CA GLU A 18 -4.45 -1.48 0.14
C GLU A 18 -3.71 -2.61 0.88
N LEU A 19 -3.39 -2.40 2.17
CA LEU A 19 -2.85 -3.46 3.02
C LEU A 19 -3.80 -4.65 3.17
N GLY A 20 -5.11 -4.40 3.24
CA GLY A 20 -6.14 -5.44 3.26
C GLY A 20 -6.10 -6.31 2.01
N HIS A 21 -6.01 -5.72 0.82
CA HIS A 21 -5.85 -6.47 -0.44
C HIS A 21 -4.57 -7.29 -0.46
N PHE A 22 -3.46 -6.69 -0.03
CA PHE A 22 -2.18 -7.39 0.04
C PHE A 22 -2.21 -8.60 0.99
N ALA A 23 -2.76 -8.41 2.19
CA ALA A 23 -2.94 -9.48 3.16
C ALA A 23 -3.87 -10.58 2.62
N ALA A 24 -4.99 -10.20 2.01
CA ALA A 24 -5.93 -11.16 1.41
C ALA A 24 -5.29 -11.98 0.27
N ALA A 25 -4.49 -11.34 -0.58
CA ALA A 25 -3.75 -12.02 -1.65
C ALA A 25 -2.72 -13.01 -1.07
N LYS A 26 -1.93 -12.60 -0.08
CA LYS A 26 -0.95 -13.46 0.60
C LYS A 26 -1.61 -14.64 1.32
N LEU A 27 -2.75 -14.41 1.98
CA LEU A 27 -3.51 -15.47 2.65
C LEU A 27 -4.16 -16.44 1.68
N SER A 28 -4.56 -15.97 0.49
CA SER A 28 -5.13 -16.80 -0.57
C SER A 28 -4.08 -17.56 -1.39
N GLY A 29 -2.79 -17.43 -1.05
CA GLY A 29 -1.70 -18.05 -1.79
C GLY A 29 -1.41 -17.40 -3.15
N VAL A 30 -1.95 -16.20 -3.40
CA VAL A 30 -1.70 -15.45 -4.63
C VAL A 30 -0.35 -14.76 -4.50
N GLN A 31 0.54 -15.01 -5.46
CA GLN A 31 1.83 -14.33 -5.53
C GLN A 31 1.63 -12.86 -5.91
N VAL A 32 2.05 -11.95 -5.02
CA VAL A 32 2.04 -10.52 -5.28
C VAL A 32 3.43 -10.10 -5.74
N ASN A 33 3.55 -9.68 -7.00
CA ASN A 33 4.82 -9.27 -7.61
C ASN A 33 5.26 -7.86 -7.16
N GLU A 34 4.30 -6.94 -7.05
CA GLU A 34 4.53 -5.58 -6.57
C GLU A 34 3.41 -5.18 -5.61
N PHE A 35 3.79 -4.68 -4.44
CA PHE A 35 2.92 -4.00 -3.51
C PHE A 35 3.34 -2.52 -3.48
N SER A 36 2.56 -1.68 -4.16
CA SER A 36 2.74 -0.23 -4.20
C SER A 36 1.83 0.44 -3.18
N MET A 37 2.39 1.31 -2.37
CA MET A 37 1.63 2.17 -1.46
C MET A 37 1.51 3.55 -2.10
N PHE A 38 0.27 4.02 -2.33
CA PHE A 38 -0.10 5.24 -3.07
C PHE A 38 0.10 5.19 -4.60
N MET A 39 -0.34 6.25 -5.28
CA MET A 39 -0.26 6.45 -6.73
C MET A 39 0.74 7.58 -7.03
N GLY A 40 1.79 7.28 -7.79
CA GLY A 40 2.85 8.26 -8.05
C GLY A 40 4.16 7.66 -8.54
N PRO A 41 5.20 8.50 -8.74
CA PRO A 41 6.57 8.04 -8.96
C PRO A 41 7.09 7.32 -7.70
N ALA A 42 7.80 6.20 -7.87
CA ALA A 42 8.34 5.45 -6.74
C ALA A 42 9.34 6.30 -5.95
N LEU A 43 8.97 6.69 -4.73
CA LEU A 43 9.84 7.36 -3.77
C LEU A 43 10.85 6.37 -3.19
N TRP A 44 10.41 5.13 -2.98
CA TRP A 44 11.25 4.06 -2.46
C TRP A 44 10.77 2.72 -3.00
N SER A 45 11.67 1.82 -3.36
CA SER A 45 11.32 0.42 -3.61
C SER A 45 12.30 -0.53 -2.93
N LYS A 46 11.77 -1.60 -2.33
CA LYS A 46 12.55 -2.66 -1.69
C LYS A 46 11.95 -4.01 -2.01
N LYS A 47 12.75 -4.89 -2.61
CA LYS A 47 12.35 -6.28 -2.85
C LYS A 47 12.59 -7.12 -1.60
N ILE A 48 11.56 -7.80 -1.12
CA ILE A 48 11.66 -8.75 0.01
C ILE A 48 11.01 -10.06 -0.44
N GLY A 49 11.85 -11.09 -0.62
CA GLY A 49 11.42 -12.36 -1.21
C GLY A 49 10.99 -12.18 -2.66
N GLU A 50 9.75 -12.53 -2.97
CA GLU A 50 9.16 -12.41 -4.31
C GLU A 50 8.37 -11.12 -4.53
N THR A 51 8.06 -10.40 -3.45
CA THR A 51 7.27 -9.17 -3.51
C THR A 51 8.17 -7.95 -3.52
N LEU A 52 7.95 -7.07 -4.49
CA LEU A 52 8.55 -5.75 -4.54
C LEU A 52 7.68 -4.76 -3.78
N TYR A 53 8.18 -4.24 -2.66
CA TYR A 53 7.49 -3.24 -1.86
C TYR A 53 7.89 -1.86 -2.36
N SER A 54 6.98 -1.19 -3.06
CA SER A 54 7.13 0.17 -3.55
C SER A 54 6.34 1.12 -2.67
N ILE A 55 6.94 2.24 -2.28
CA ILE A 55 6.24 3.41 -1.76
C ILE A 55 6.31 4.43 -2.89
N ARG A 56 5.14 4.78 -3.43
CA ARG A 56 4.94 5.75 -4.50
C ARG A 56 4.35 7.05 -3.94
#